data_AF-A0A940FQ47-F1
#
_entry.id   AF-A0A940FQ47-F1
#
_cell.length_a   1.000
_cell.length_b   1.000
_cell.length_c   1.000
_cell.angle_alpha   90.00
_cell.angle_beta   90.00
_cell.angle_gamma   90.00
#
_symmetry.space_group_name_H-M   'P 1'
#
loop_
_entity.id
_entity.type
_entity.pdbx_description
1 polymer ?
#
loop_
_entity_poly.entity_id
_entity_poly.type
_entity_poly.pdbx_seq_one_letter_code
_entity_poly.pdbx_strand_id
1 'polypeptide(L)'
;MLINRTNYEEFFLLYVDGELSAGDRIAVEKFASEHPDLLEELNLLKETVLVPENEIVFEGKEKLYKKEERKVISIVWWRVAAAAIL
;
A
#
# COMPACT_ATOMS: atom_id res chain seq x y z
N MET A 1 -4.93 21.44 9.08
CA MET A 1 -5.99 20.84 9.92
C MET A 1 -5.70 21.05 11.41
N LEU A 2 -6.62 20.66 12.31
CA LEU A 2 -6.38 20.67 13.78
C LEU A 2 -5.92 19.27 14.23
N ILE A 3 -4.66 19.16 14.65
CA ILE A 3 -4.07 17.93 15.20
C ILE A 3 -4.09 18.02 16.73
N ASN A 4 -4.36 16.91 17.40
CA ASN A 4 -4.44 16.81 18.84
C ASN A 4 -4.07 15.39 19.32
N ARG A 5 -4.08 15.21 20.64
CA ARG A 5 -3.67 13.96 21.32
C ARG A 5 -4.51 12.72 20.98
N THR A 6 -5.66 12.86 20.32
CA THR A 6 -6.50 11.70 19.95
C THR A 6 -6.39 11.32 18.48
N ASN A 7 -5.73 12.14 17.65
CA ASN A 7 -5.60 11.87 16.21
C ASN A 7 -4.16 11.94 15.68
N TYR A 8 -3.20 12.41 16.48
CA TYR A 8 -1.83 12.63 16.01
C TYR A 8 -1.15 11.37 15.47
N GLU A 9 -1.43 10.18 16.01
CA GLU A 9 -0.80 8.92 15.59
C GLU A 9 -1.09 8.63 14.10
N GLU A 10 -2.35 8.78 13.67
CA GLU A 10 -2.73 8.60 12.27
C GLU A 10 -2.01 9.62 11.37
N PHE A 11 -1.96 10.88 11.80
CA PHE A 11 -1.22 11.91 11.07
C PHE A 11 0.29 11.64 11.01
N PHE A 12 0.89 11.04 12.04
CA PHE A 12 2.31 10.68 12.03
C PHE A 12 2.59 9.56 11.05
N LEU A 13 1.73 8.53 10.99
CA LEU A 13 1.83 7.45 10.00
C LEU A 13 1.72 8.00 8.58
N LEU A 14 0.68 8.79 8.29
CA LEU A 14 0.49 9.42 6.98
C LEU A 14 1.65 10.36 6.61
N TYR A 15 2.23 11.06 7.60
CA TYR A 15 3.40 11.92 7.39
C TYR A 15 4.62 11.11 6.94
N VAL A 16 4.86 9.98 7.61
CA VAL A 16 5.98 9.08 7.37
C VAL A 16 5.84 8.33 6.05
N ASP A 17 4.63 7.91 5.70
CA ASP A 17 4.32 7.27 4.41
C ASP A 17 4.29 8.26 3.23
N GLY A 18 4.34 9.57 3.52
CA GLY A 18 4.35 10.62 2.49
C GLY A 18 2.99 10.89 1.86
N GLU A 19 1.90 10.52 2.53
CA GLU A 19 0.52 10.62 2.02
C GLU A 19 -0.17 11.95 2.34
N LEU A 20 0.47 12.81 3.14
CA LEU A 20 -0.07 14.12 3.51
C LEU A 20 0.13 15.21 2.45
N SER A 21 -0.85 16.11 2.37
CA SER A 21 -0.70 17.37 1.64
C SER A 21 0.41 18.25 2.25
N ALA A 22 1.00 19.16 1.46
CA ALA A 22 2.02 20.07 1.97
C ALA A 22 1.54 20.90 3.18
N GLY A 23 0.27 21.32 3.18
CA GLY A 23 -0.31 22.06 4.30
C GLY A 23 -0.46 21.22 5.57
N ASP A 24 -0.83 19.94 5.43
CA ASP A 24 -1.00 19.05 6.58
C ASP A 24 0.35 18.59 7.14
N ARG A 25 1.37 18.43 6.30
CA ARG A 25 2.76 18.20 6.75
C ARG A 25 3.25 19.32 7.66
N ILE A 26 3.02 20.58 7.27
CA ILE A 26 3.37 21.74 8.09
C ILE A 26 2.60 21.72 9.43
N ALA A 27 1.33 21.31 9.40
CA ALA A 27 0.54 21.18 10.62
C ALA A 27 1.10 20.10 11.57
N VAL A 28 1.53 18.94 11.04
CA VAL A 28 2.20 17.88 11.81
C VAL A 28 3.51 18.38 12.41
N GLU A 29 4.37 19.01 11.61
CA GLU A 29 5.67 19.52 12.07
C GLU A 29 5.50 20.56 13.17
N LYS A 30 4.55 21.48 13.00
CA LYS A 30 4.21 22.47 14.03
C LYS A 30 3.73 21.79 15.31
N PHE A 31 2.75 20.89 15.20
CA PHE A 31 2.18 20.19 16.36
C PHE A 31 3.24 19.38 17.12
N ALA A 32 4.10 18.65 16.42
CA ALA A 32 5.21 17.93 17.03
C ALA A 32 6.20 18.87 17.72
N SER A 33 6.54 20.02 17.12
CA SER A 33 7.46 20.99 17.74
C SER A 33 6.95 21.61 19.04
N GLU A 34 5.63 21.68 19.23
CA GLU A 34 4.97 22.17 20.44
C GLU A 34 4.85 21.09 21.53
N HIS A 35 5.12 19.81 21.20
CA HIS A 35 5.00 18.65 22.08
C HIS A 35 6.28 17.79 22.03
N PRO A 36 7.29 18.06 22.88
CA PRO A 36 8.59 17.39 22.82
C PRO A 36 8.54 15.86 22.91
N ASP A 37 7.59 15.33 23.68
CA ASP A 37 7.34 13.89 23.82
C ASP A 37 6.87 13.26 22.50
N LEU A 38 6.01 13.96 21.76
CA LEU A 38 5.53 13.51 20.46
C LEU A 38 6.54 13.75 19.34
N LEU A 39 7.41 14.76 19.48
CA LEU A 39 8.51 14.95 18.54
C LEU A 39 9.49 13.78 18.58
N GLU A 40 9.82 13.29 19.77
CA GLU A 40 10.64 12.08 19.95
C GLU A 40 9.98 10.87 19.30
N GLU A 41 8.67 10.67 19.53
CA GLU A 41 7.89 9.60 18.90
C GLU A 41 7.90 9.69 17.36
N LEU A 42 7.69 10.88 16.79
CA LEU A 42 7.75 11.10 15.35
C LEU A 42 9.14 10.79 14.78
N ASN A 43 10.21 11.14 15.51
CA ASN A 43 11.57 10.84 15.08
C ASN A 43 11.86 9.34 15.11
N LEU A 44 11.42 8.62 16.15
CA LEU A 44 11.52 7.16 16.21
C LEU A 44 10.78 6.52 15.03
N LEU A 45 9.58 7.01 14.69
CA LEU A 45 8.83 6.50 13.56
C LEU A 45 9.57 6.74 12.23
N LYS A 46 10.18 7.92 12.04
CA LYS A 46 11.00 8.21 10.85
C LYS A 46 12.19 7.26 10.68
N GLU A 47 12.79 6.79 11.77
CA GLU A 47 13.88 5.81 11.72
C GLU A 47 13.44 4.42 11.22
N THR A 48 12.13 4.13 11.24
CA THR A 48 11.58 2.87 10.70
C THR A 48 11.42 2.88 9.18
N VAL A 49 11.58 4.04 8.53
CA VAL A 49 11.49 4.17 7.08
C VAL A 49 12.74 3.59 6.42
N LEU A 50 12.54 2.50 5.68
CA LEU A 50 13.60 1.90 4.88
C LEU A 50 13.86 2.75 3.64
N VAL A 51 15.11 3.23 3.51
CA VAL A 51 15.58 3.86 2.28
C VAL A 51 15.93 2.74 1.30
N PRO A 52 15.30 2.68 0.11
CA PRO A 52 15.58 1.63 -0.86
C PRO A 52 17.02 1.75 -1.37
N GLU A 53 17.77 0.65 -1.29
CA GLU A 53 19.08 0.53 -1.91
C GLU A 53 18.92 0.33 -3.42
N ASN A 54 19.22 1.37 -4.20
CA ASN A 54 19.10 1.32 -5.66
C ASN A 54 20.23 0.53 -6.34
N GLU A 55 21.26 0.14 -5.59
CA GLU A 55 22.41 -0.60 -6.11
C GLU A 55 22.17 -2.12 -6.16
N ILE A 56 21.32 -2.65 -5.28
CA ILE A 56 20.96 -4.06 -5.26
C ILE A 56 19.83 -4.30 -6.27
N VAL A 57 20.21 -4.57 -7.52
CA VAL A 57 19.27 -4.84 -8.60
C VAL A 57 19.12 -6.35 -8.80
N PHE A 58 17.88 -6.84 -8.73
CA PHE A 58 17.56 -8.19 -9.21
C PHE A 58 17.61 -8.24 -10.74
N GLU A 59 18.68 -8.84 -11.28
CA GLU A 59 18.81 -9.06 -12.71
C GLU A 59 17.79 -10.09 -13.23
N GLY A 60 17.20 -9.81 -14.40
CA GLY A 60 16.25 -10.73 -15.02
C GLY A 60 14.83 -10.65 -14.42
N LYS A 61 14.24 -9.44 -14.37
CA LYS A 61 12.87 -9.20 -13.85
C LYS A 61 11.81 -10.07 -14.54
N GLU A 62 12.06 -10.55 -15.75
CA GLU A 62 11.19 -11.50 -16.45
C GLU A 62 10.98 -12.82 -15.68
N LYS A 63 11.92 -13.19 -14.80
CA LYS A 63 11.82 -14.39 -13.96
C LYS A 63 10.86 -14.24 -12.78
N LEU A 64 10.48 -13.01 -12.43
CA LEU A 64 9.50 -12.76 -11.37
C LEU A 64 8.07 -13.13 -11.81
N TYR A 65 7.83 -13.26 -13.11
CA TYR A 65 6.53 -13.67 -13.63
C TYR A 65 6.37 -15.19 -13.58
N LYS A 66 5.38 -15.65 -12.81
CA LYS A 66 4.91 -17.04 -12.88
C LYS A 66 4.22 -17.26 -14.23
N LYS A 67 4.82 -18.06 -15.10
CA LYS A 67 4.21 -18.48 -16.36
C LYS A 67 3.21 -19.60 -16.06
N GLU A 68 1.92 -19.29 -16.10
CA GLU A 68 0.88 -20.32 -16.06
C GLU A 68 0.67 -20.89 -17.46
N GLU A 69 0.66 -22.21 -17.60
CA GLU A 69 0.15 -22.84 -18.82
C GLU A 69 -1.33 -22.50 -18.93
N ARG A 70 -1.71 -21.71 -19.96
CA ARG A 70 -3.12 -21.43 -20.26
C ARG A 70 -3.82 -22.74 -20.60
N LYS A 71 -4.45 -23.39 -19.60
CA LYS A 71 -5.42 -24.45 -19.85
C LYS A 71 -6.71 -23.80 -20.36
N VAL A 72 -6.81 -23.65 -21.67
CA VAL A 72 -8.06 -23.27 -22.33
C VAL A 72 -9.01 -24.46 -22.22
N ILE A 73 -9.95 -24.43 -21.27
CA ILE A 73 -11.02 -25.42 -21.17
C ILE A 73 -12.20 -24.90 -22.01
N SER A 74 -12.38 -25.45 -23.20
CA SER A 74 -13.56 -25.17 -24.02
C SER A 74 -14.78 -25.90 -23.45
N ILE A 75 -15.80 -25.17 -23.00
CA ILE A 75 -17.08 -25.75 -22.60
C ILE A 75 -17.90 -26.02 -23.86
N VAL A 76 -17.95 -27.29 -24.29
CA VAL A 76 -18.80 -27.71 -25.40
C VAL A 76 -20.18 -28.09 -24.83
N TRP A 77 -21.17 -27.23 -25.04
CA TRP A 77 -22.56 -27.50 -24.65
C TRP A 77 -23.23 -28.39 -25.69
N TRP A 78 -23.21 -29.71 -25.49
CA TRP A 78 -24.04 -30.61 -26.30
C TRP A 78 -25.51 -30.43 -25.91
N ARG A 79 -26.29 -29.84 -26.83
CA ARG A 79 -27.75 -29.82 -26.73
C ARG A 79 -28.30 -31.16 -27.19
N VAL A 80 -28.87 -31.93 -26.28
CA VAL A 80 -29.64 -33.14 -26.61
C VAL A 80 -31.10 -32.75 -26.71
N ALA A 81 -31.71 -32.92 -27.89
CA ALA A 81 -33.16 -32.83 -28.05
C ALA A 81 -33.75 -34.24 -27.95
N ALA A 82 -34.60 -34.49 -26.96
CA ALA A 82 -35.43 -35.68 -26.91
C ALA A 82 -36.79 -35.35 -27.53
N ALA A 83 -37.11 -35.95 -28.68
CA ALA A 83 -38.45 -35.92 -29.24
C ALA A 83 -39.24 -37.09 -28.68
N ALA A 84 -40.31 -36.82 -27.93
CA ALA A 84 -41.30 -37.82 -27.55
C ALA A 84 -42.29 -37.99 -28.72
N ILE A 85 -42.38 -39.20 -29.26
CA ILE A 85 -43.37 -39.58 -30.28
C ILE A 85 -44.59 -40.13 -29.53
N LEU A 86 -45.76 -39.54 -29.80
CA LEU A 86 -47.09 -40.03 -29.43
C LEU A 86 -47.76 -40.67 -30.66
#